data_AF-T1K6U2-F1
#
_entry.id   AF-T1K6U2-F1
#
_cell.length_a   1.000
_cell.length_b   1.000
_cell.length_c   1.000
_cell.angle_alpha   90.00
_cell.angle_beta   90.00
_cell.angle_gamma   90.00
#
_symmetry.space_group_name_H-M   'P 1'
#
loop_
_entity.id
_entity.type
_entity.pdbx_description
1 polymer ?
#
loop_
_entity_poly.entity_id
_entity_poly.type
_entity_poly.pdbx_seq_one_letter_code
_entity_poly.pdbx_strand_id
1 'polypeptide(L)'
;MENPPNPPTLTGYKEDVPMESGSLHKIKCVSLGGNPPPNLKWFKQGKEISTISSISGSGVSNELVVRPEPTDNGIEYTCQVNHSALNQPYSTSLTLNVISHRDISIELSLMASIFDGN
;
A
#
# COMPACT_ATOMS: atom_id res chain seq x y z
N MET A 1 9.86 30.89 -2.54
CA MET A 1 9.46 30.61 -1.15
C MET A 1 9.21 29.13 -1.05
N GLU A 2 9.79 28.50 -0.04
CA GLU A 2 9.57 27.07 0.25
C GLU A 2 8.16 26.87 0.85
N ASN A 3 7.47 25.81 0.46
CA ASN A 3 6.16 25.47 1.02
C ASN A 3 6.00 23.96 1.20
N PRO A 4 5.22 23.52 2.20
CA PRO A 4 5.05 22.09 2.48
C PRO A 4 4.18 21.40 1.41
N PRO A 5 4.39 20.09 1.21
CA PRO A 5 3.50 19.25 0.42
C PRO A 5 2.26 18.84 1.22
N ASN A 6 1.28 18.24 0.55
CA ASN A 6 0.12 17.61 1.19
C ASN A 6 0.46 16.22 1.77
N PRO A 7 -0.28 15.73 2.76
CA PRO A 7 -0.19 14.34 3.21
C PRO A 7 -0.38 13.35 2.04
N PRO A 8 0.31 12.19 2.07
CA PRO A 8 0.21 11.20 1.00
C PRO A 8 -1.18 10.54 0.97
N THR A 9 -1.63 10.18 -0.23
CA THR A 9 -2.82 9.34 -0.44
C THR A 9 -2.42 8.09 -1.22
N LEU A 10 -3.00 6.95 -0.83
CA LEU A 10 -2.82 5.68 -1.49
C LEU A 10 -3.96 5.39 -2.48
N THR A 11 -3.61 4.81 -3.62
CA THR A 11 -4.55 4.40 -4.68
C THR A 11 -4.14 3.04 -5.24
N GLY A 12 -5.06 2.33 -5.89
CA GLY A 12 -4.80 0.98 -6.43
C GLY A 12 -4.93 -0.16 -5.42
N TYR A 13 -5.41 0.13 -4.20
CA TYR A 13 -5.79 -0.87 -3.20
C TYR A 13 -7.11 -0.46 -2.51
N LYS A 14 -7.73 -1.41 -1.80
CA LYS A 14 -8.87 -1.18 -0.90
C LYS A 14 -8.67 -2.05 0.34
N GLU A 15 -8.88 -1.50 1.53
CA GLU A 15 -8.67 -2.23 2.80
C GLU A 15 -9.60 -3.45 2.93
N ASP A 16 -10.85 -3.32 2.50
CA ASP A 16 -11.85 -4.39 2.58
C ASP A 16 -11.79 -5.41 1.43
N VAL A 17 -10.85 -5.23 0.48
CA VAL A 17 -10.68 -6.16 -0.65
C VAL A 17 -9.36 -6.91 -0.47
N PRO A 18 -9.42 -8.22 -0.16
CA PRO A 18 -8.21 -8.99 -0.03
C PRO A 18 -7.43 -9.06 -1.35
N MET A 19 -6.10 -9.10 -1.22
CA MET A 19 -5.18 -9.33 -2.30
C MET A 19 -5.03 -10.82 -2.57
N GLU A 20 -5.20 -11.21 -3.82
CA GLU A 20 -4.94 -12.57 -4.26
C GLU A 20 -3.44 -12.89 -4.17
N SER A 21 -3.12 -13.97 -3.46
CA SER A 21 -1.77 -14.52 -3.36
C SER A 21 -1.20 -14.87 -4.74
N GLY A 22 0.06 -14.52 -4.97
CA GLY A 22 0.76 -14.77 -6.22
C GLY A 22 0.37 -13.84 -7.37
N SER A 23 -0.65 -12.98 -7.23
CA SER A 23 -1.00 -11.96 -8.23
C SER A 23 -0.18 -10.69 -8.05
N LEU A 24 0.04 -9.94 -9.14
CA LEU A 24 0.73 -8.64 -9.08
C LEU A 24 -0.28 -7.55 -8.71
N HIS A 25 0.00 -6.82 -7.63
CA HIS A 25 -0.78 -5.66 -7.18
C HIS A 25 0.07 -4.40 -7.26
N LYS A 26 -0.55 -3.31 -7.73
CA LYS A 26 0.11 -2.01 -7.90
C LYS A 26 -0.57 -0.99 -7.01
N ILE A 27 0.20 -0.46 -6.08
CA ILE A 27 -0.27 0.50 -5.09
C ILE A 27 0.49 1.79 -5.30
N LYS A 28 -0.22 2.88 -5.56
CA LYS A 28 0.39 4.16 -5.86
C LYS A 28 0.19 5.12 -4.71
N CYS A 29 1.30 5.60 -4.17
CA CYS A 29 1.33 6.70 -3.22
C CYS A 29 1.50 8.01 -3.96
N VAL A 30 0.71 9.03 -3.61
CA VAL A 30 0.71 10.34 -4.26
C VAL A 30 0.74 11.44 -3.20
N SER A 31 1.59 12.44 -3.39
CA SER A 31 1.58 13.69 -2.63
C SER A 31 1.59 14.87 -3.60
N LEU A 32 0.82 15.91 -3.29
CA LEU A 32 0.65 17.10 -4.12
C LEU A 32 1.29 18.32 -3.46
N GLY A 33 1.72 19.28 -4.27
CA GLY A 33 2.39 20.48 -3.79
C GLY A 33 3.83 20.21 -3.34
N GLY A 34 4.35 21.13 -2.52
CA GLY A 34 5.75 21.15 -2.14
C GLY A 34 6.61 21.96 -3.12
N ASN A 35 7.48 22.80 -2.56
CA ASN A 35 8.52 23.48 -3.30
C ASN A 35 9.78 23.53 -2.44
N PRO A 36 10.84 22.76 -2.74
CA PRO A 36 10.98 21.88 -3.92
C PRO A 36 10.02 20.67 -3.90
N PRO A 37 9.88 19.89 -4.99
CA PRO A 37 9.07 18.67 -4.99
C PRO A 37 9.51 17.71 -3.87
N PRO A 38 8.56 17.07 -3.14
CA PRO A 38 8.88 16.16 -2.06
C PRO A 38 9.50 14.84 -2.55
N ASN A 39 10.18 14.13 -1.66
CA ASN A 39 10.68 12.79 -1.91
C ASN A 39 9.78 11.73 -1.25
N LEU A 40 9.30 10.77 -2.04
CA LEU A 40 8.44 9.67 -1.56
C LEU A 40 9.23 8.38 -1.46
N LYS A 41 9.09 7.69 -0.34
CA LYS A 41 9.74 6.39 -0.04
C LYS A 41 8.73 5.37 0.45
N TRP A 42 9.00 4.11 0.17
CA TRP A 42 8.24 2.98 0.71
C TRP A 42 9.05 2.22 1.75
N PHE A 43 8.34 1.72 2.76
CA PHE A 43 8.88 0.89 3.83
C PHE A 43 8.04 -0.39 3.95
N LYS A 44 8.69 -1.54 4.10
CA LYS A 44 8.08 -2.83 4.46
C LYS A 44 8.47 -3.12 5.91
N GLN A 45 7.49 -3.16 6.83
CA GLN A 45 7.75 -3.37 8.28
C GLN A 45 8.82 -2.42 8.85
N GLY A 46 8.73 -1.13 8.50
CA GLY A 46 9.69 -0.12 8.94
C GLY A 46 11.05 -0.14 8.23
N LYS A 47 11.32 -1.07 7.31
CA LYS A 47 12.55 -1.11 6.51
C LYS A 47 12.31 -0.50 5.13
N GLU A 48 13.12 0.49 4.77
CA GLU A 48 13.06 1.14 3.44
C GLU A 48 13.28 0.10 2.33
N ILE A 49 12.45 0.17 1.29
CA ILE A 49 12.56 -0.66 0.09
C ILE A 49 12.84 0.20 -1.14
N SER A 50 13.64 -0.33 -2.06
CA SER A 50 14.02 0.37 -3.28
C SER A 50 12.80 0.54 -4.18
N THR A 51 12.40 1.79 -4.39
CA THR A 51 11.27 2.19 -5.24
C THR A 51 11.62 3.50 -5.95
N ILE A 52 10.94 3.79 -7.05
CA ILE A 52 11.24 4.97 -7.88
C ILE A 52 10.09 5.96 -7.77
N SER A 53 10.42 7.19 -7.36
CA SER A 53 9.49 8.31 -7.40
C SER A 53 9.45 8.95 -8.78
N SER A 54 8.28 9.41 -9.17
CA SER A 54 8.00 10.08 -10.45
C SER A 54 7.30 11.39 -10.17
N ILE A 55 7.83 12.48 -10.74
CA ILE A 55 7.26 13.82 -10.64
C ILE A 55 6.33 14.04 -11.84
N SER A 56 5.11 14.51 -11.58
CA SER A 56 4.13 14.80 -12.63
C SER A 56 3.27 15.99 -12.23
N GLY A 57 3.27 17.04 -13.07
CA GLY A 57 2.56 18.29 -12.79
C GLY A 57 2.99 18.88 -11.45
N SER A 58 2.02 19.14 -10.57
CA SER A 58 2.24 19.68 -9.23
C SER A 58 2.43 18.61 -8.15
N GLY A 59 2.68 17.35 -8.51
CA GLY A 59 2.73 16.24 -7.56
C GLY A 59 3.88 15.28 -7.79
N VAL A 60 4.12 14.46 -6.78
CA VAL A 60 5.07 13.35 -6.81
C VAL A 60 4.33 12.08 -6.47
N SER A 61 4.65 11.00 -7.18
CA SER A 61 4.10 9.68 -6.91
C SER A 61 5.18 8.63 -6.83
N ASN A 62 4.91 7.55 -6.09
CA ASN A 62 5.80 6.40 -6.00
C ASN A 62 4.94 5.12 -6.04
N GLU A 63 5.16 4.27 -7.04
CA GLU A 63 4.43 3.02 -7.25
C GLU A 63 5.14 1.86 -6.55
N LEU A 64 4.42 1.22 -5.63
CA LEU A 64 4.78 -0.04 -5.02
C LEU A 64 4.16 -1.18 -5.84
N VAL A 65 5.00 -2.11 -6.30
CA VAL A 65 4.57 -3.34 -6.96
C VAL A 65 4.83 -4.50 -6.01
N VAL A 66 3.78 -5.22 -5.61
CA VAL A 66 3.87 -6.37 -4.72
C VAL A 66 3.26 -7.61 -5.36
N ARG A 67 3.86 -8.75 -5.06
CA ARG A 67 3.33 -10.09 -5.36
C ARG A 67 3.22 -10.82 -4.03
N PRO A 68 2.11 -10.64 -3.28
CA PRO A 68 2.04 -11.12 -1.91
C PRO A 68 1.89 -12.64 -1.88
N GLU A 69 2.53 -13.28 -0.91
CA GLU A 69 2.29 -14.68 -0.53
C GLU A 69 1.41 -14.74 0.72
N PRO A 70 0.78 -15.88 1.05
CA PRO A 70 -0.07 -15.97 2.24
C PRO A 70 0.69 -15.64 3.53
N THR A 71 2.00 -15.89 3.55
CA THR A 71 2.90 -15.52 4.65
C THR A 71 3.13 -14.01 4.81
N ASP A 72 2.80 -13.20 3.79
CA ASP A 72 2.85 -11.74 3.86
C ASP A 72 1.55 -11.15 4.46
N ASN A 73 0.54 -11.96 4.79
CA ASN A 73 -0.68 -11.48 5.42
C ASN A 73 -0.37 -10.75 6.75
N GLY A 74 -0.97 -9.58 6.95
CA GLY A 74 -0.71 -8.73 8.11
C GLY A 74 0.56 -7.88 8.01
N ILE A 75 1.34 -7.99 6.92
CA ILE A 75 2.50 -7.12 6.73
C ILE A 75 2.05 -5.69 6.41
N GLU A 76 2.61 -4.74 7.15
CA GLU A 76 2.42 -3.31 6.91
C GLU A 76 3.42 -2.77 5.87
N TYR A 77 2.89 -2.00 4.92
CA TYR A 77 3.65 -1.14 4.03
C TYR A 77 3.33 0.32 4.32
N THR A 78 4.36 1.15 4.44
CA THR A 78 4.22 2.58 4.74
C THR A 78 4.83 3.39 3.61
N CYS A 79 4.06 4.34 3.06
CA CYS A 79 4.60 5.38 2.21
C CYS A 79 4.92 6.62 3.07
N GLN A 80 6.11 7.17 2.90
CA GLN A 80 6.58 8.35 3.61
C GLN A 80 6.94 9.47 2.65
N VAL A 81 6.49 10.69 2.96
CA VAL A 81 6.77 11.93 2.23
C VAL A 81 7.78 12.74 3.03
N ASN A 82 8.96 12.95 2.45
CA ASN A 82 10.04 13.74 3.03
C ASN A 82 10.17 15.07 2.29
N HIS A 83 10.23 16.17 3.05
CA HIS A 83 10.38 17.52 2.52
C HIS A 83 10.98 18.43 3.60
N SER A 84 11.81 19.40 3.24
CA SER A 84 12.53 20.27 4.19
C SER A 84 11.61 21.16 5.03
N ALA A 85 10.45 21.56 4.50
CA ALA A 85 9.42 22.31 5.22
C ALA A 85 8.66 21.50 6.30
N LEU A 86 8.95 20.20 6.46
CA LEU A 86 8.27 19.33 7.43
C LEU A 86 9.19 19.04 8.62
N ASN A 87 8.68 19.24 9.84
CA ASN A 87 9.38 18.84 11.07
C ASN A 87 9.42 17.31 11.24
N GLN A 88 8.39 16.63 10.75
CA GLN A 88 8.31 15.19 10.69
C GLN A 88 7.73 14.77 9.34
N PRO A 89 8.21 13.66 8.75
CA PRO A 89 7.67 13.15 7.50
C PRO A 89 6.18 12.82 7.62
N TYR A 90 5.40 13.14 6.60
CA TYR A 90 4.04 12.61 6.51
C TYR A 90 4.08 11.15 6.08
N SER A 91 3.15 10.35 6.58
CA SER A 91 3.06 8.94 6.23
C SER A 91 1.61 8.48 6.09
N THR A 92 1.46 7.40 5.34
CA THR A 92 0.23 6.61 5.23
C THR A 92 0.61 5.15 5.09
N SER A 93 -0.16 4.25 5.70
CA SER A 93 0.12 2.82 5.75
C SER A 93 -1.03 2.02 5.16
N LEU A 94 -0.71 0.81 4.71
CA LEU A 94 -1.67 -0.25 4.44
C LEU A 94 -1.15 -1.55 5.04
N THR A 95 -2.08 -2.38 5.51
CA THR A 95 -1.79 -3.74 5.96
C THR A 95 -2.29 -4.72 4.93
N LEU A 96 -1.44 -5.64 4.49
CA LEU A 96 -1.83 -6.64 3.51
C LEU A 96 -2.86 -7.59 4.10
N ASN A 97 -4.00 -7.71 3.42
CA ASN A 97 -4.97 -8.79 3.61
C ASN A 97 -4.80 -9.75 2.43
N VAL A 98 -4.21 -10.93 2.64
CA VAL A 98 -3.82 -11.85 1.54
C VAL A 98 -4.62 -13.13 1.63
N ILE A 99 -5.28 -13.51 0.53
CA ILE A 99 -6.03 -14.76 0.43
C ILE A 99 -5.45 -15.66 -0.66
N SER A 100 -5.47 -16.97 -0.42
CA SER A 100 -5.18 -17.98 -1.45
C SER A 100 -6.47 -18.54 -2.05
N HIS A 101 -6.47 -18.86 -3.34
CA HIS A 101 -7.57 -19.62 -3.98
C HIS A 101 -7.89 -20.93 -3.27
N ARG A 102 -6.89 -21.57 -2.67
CA ARG A 102 -7.08 -22.80 -1.90
C ARG A 102 -7.92 -22.52 -0.65
N ASP A 103 -7.68 -21.41 0.03
CA ASP A 103 -8.36 -21.07 1.28
C ASP A 103 -9.81 -20.63 1.05
N ILE A 104 -10.07 -19.84 0.00
CA ILE A 104 -11.45 -19.45 -0.39
C ILE A 104 -12.30 -20.68 -0.67
N SER A 105 -11.74 -21.67 -1.38
CA SER A 105 -12.43 -22.91 -1.71
C SER A 105 -12.74 -23.74 -0.46
N ILE A 106 -11.81 -23.79 0.50
CA ILE A 106 -11.96 -24.51 1.76
C ILE A 106 -13.02 -23.83 2.64
N GLU A 107 -12.96 -22.51 2.81
CA GLU A 107 -14.00 -21.79 3.56
C GLU A 107 -15.38 -22.00 2.92
N LEU A 108 -15.52 -21.86 1.60
CA LEU A 108 -16.81 -22.05 0.91
C LEU A 108 -17.37 -23.46 1.14
N SER A 109 -16.48 -24.45 1.15
CA SER A 109 -16.81 -25.83 1.51
C SER A 109 -17.24 -25.99 2.98
N LEU A 110 -16.57 -25.32 3.91
CA LEU A 110 -16.91 -25.32 5.34
C LEU A 110 -18.26 -24.67 5.60
N MET A 111 -18.52 -23.49 5.02
CA MET A 111 -19.84 -22.84 5.16
C MET A 111 -20.96 -23.69 4.54
N ALA A 112 -20.75 -24.28 3.35
CA ALA A 112 -21.75 -25.18 2.76
C ALA A 112 -22.07 -26.37 3.69
N SER A 113 -21.06 -26.98 4.29
CA SER A 113 -21.23 -28.11 5.23
C SER A 113 -21.99 -27.73 6.51
N ILE A 114 -21.97 -26.45 6.91
CA ILE A 114 -22.75 -25.95 8.06
C ILE A 114 -24.23 -25.78 7.68
N PHE A 115 -24.53 -25.41 6.43
CA PHE A 115 -25.91 -25.21 5.96
C PHE A 115 -26.61 -26.50 5.53
N ASP A 116 -25.87 -27.53 5.12
CA ASP A 116 -26.43 -28.85 4.76
C ASP A 116 -26.75 -29.75 5.98
N GLY A 117 -26.62 -29.22 7.20
CA GLY A 117 -26.84 -29.92 8.46
C GLY A 117 -28.23 -29.78 9.09
N ASN A 118 -29.31 -29.62 8.30
CA ASN A 118 -30.70 -29.59 8.80
C ASN A 118 -31.67 -30.41 7.95
#